data_AF-A0A0J8B4I9-F1
#
_entry.id   AF-A0A0J8B4I9-F1
#
_cell.length_a   1.000
_cell.length_b   1.000
_cell.length_c   1.000
_cell.angle_alpha   90.00
_cell.angle_beta   90.00
_cell.angle_gamma   90.00
#
_symmetry.space_group_name_H-M   'P 1'
#
loop_
_entity.id
_entity.type
_entity.pdbx_description
1 polymer ?
#
loop_
_entity_poly.entity_id
_entity_poly.type
_entity_poly.pdbx_seq_one_letter_code
_entity_poly.pdbx_strand_id
1 'polypeptide(L)'
;MQYQGGSRKEKQPEHDMNIEVVASEDAEISDVINDLLEPSTRTIALQKYISVGEQFYQRAYDLDAKVHKFEQNIHRPYFHVKSLDDNQLHNWPQYLDLVEVEGDFDWAVKLYEKCLISCAHYPEFWMHYVNYAESKGGREIATDALERATHIF
;
A
#
# COMPACT_ATOMS: atom_id res chain seq x y z
N MET A 1 41.62 -20.10 -50.88
CA MET A 1 40.28 -20.34 -50.31
C MET A 1 40.45 -21.11 -49.02
N GLN A 2 40.22 -20.43 -47.89
CA GLN A 2 40.32 -20.99 -46.54
C GLN A 2 38.94 -21.57 -46.16
N TYR A 3 38.91 -22.82 -45.69
CA TYR A 3 37.74 -23.37 -45.00
C TYR A 3 38.17 -23.62 -43.54
N GLN A 4 37.70 -22.75 -42.64
CA GLN A 4 37.84 -22.94 -41.19
C GLN A 4 36.70 -23.83 -40.67
N GLY A 5 37.07 -24.87 -39.92
CA GLY A 5 36.14 -25.77 -39.24
C GLY A 5 35.38 -25.05 -38.13
N GLY A 6 34.05 -25.16 -38.16
CA GLY A 6 33.15 -24.63 -37.14
C GLY A 6 33.24 -25.44 -35.85
N SER A 7 33.57 -24.74 -34.75
CA SER A 7 33.51 -25.27 -33.40
C SER A 7 32.06 -25.34 -32.92
N ARG A 8 31.61 -26.54 -32.55
CA ARG A 8 30.27 -26.84 -32.03
C ARG A 8 30.17 -26.33 -30.59
N LYS A 9 29.48 -25.21 -30.37
CA LYS A 9 29.09 -24.78 -29.02
C LYS A 9 27.98 -25.69 -28.51
N GLU A 10 28.29 -26.50 -27.50
CA GLU A 10 27.30 -27.21 -26.70
C GLU A 10 26.48 -26.18 -25.90
N LYS A 11 25.16 -26.17 -26.13
CA LYS A 11 24.21 -25.42 -25.31
C LYS A 11 23.83 -26.29 -24.12
N GLN A 12 24.12 -25.83 -22.91
CA GLN A 12 23.48 -26.35 -21.69
C GLN A 12 22.00 -25.94 -21.71
N PRO A 13 21.08 -26.81 -21.25
CA PRO A 13 19.68 -26.44 -21.14
C PRO A 13 19.49 -25.58 -19.88
N GLU A 14 19.11 -24.32 -20.08
CA GLU A 14 18.55 -23.49 -19.03
C GLU A 14 17.22 -24.11 -18.62
N HIS A 15 17.17 -24.68 -17.42
CA HIS A 15 15.95 -25.21 -16.83
C HIS A 15 15.22 -24.05 -16.17
N ASP A 16 14.44 -23.31 -16.97
CA ASP A 16 13.43 -22.37 -16.48
C ASP A 16 12.37 -23.17 -15.71
N MET A 17 12.59 -23.35 -14.40
CA MET A 17 11.50 -23.61 -13.48
C MET A 17 10.87 -22.26 -13.15
N ASN A 18 9.91 -21.84 -13.98
CA ASN A 18 8.89 -20.90 -13.56
C ASN A 18 8.10 -21.56 -12.43
N ILE A 19 8.56 -21.35 -11.19
CA ILE A 19 7.80 -21.69 -10.01
C ILE A 19 6.80 -20.54 -9.83
N GLU A 20 5.56 -20.75 -10.26
CA GLU A 20 4.43 -19.94 -9.80
C GLU A 20 4.29 -20.17 -8.29
N VAL A 21 4.99 -19.35 -7.50
CA VAL A 21 4.88 -19.37 -6.04
C VAL A 21 3.62 -18.57 -5.68
N VAL A 22 2.51 -19.28 -5.60
CA VAL A 22 1.32 -18.80 -4.90
C VAL A 22 1.73 -18.61 -3.44
N ALA A 23 1.78 -17.36 -2.98
CA ALA A 23 2.03 -17.04 -1.58
C ALA A 23 0.89 -17.64 -0.75
N SER A 24 1.18 -18.74 -0.06
CA SER A 24 0.30 -19.24 0.99
C SER A 24 0.48 -18.31 2.19
N GLU A 25 -0.52 -17.49 2.48
CA GLU A 25 -0.62 -16.69 3.70
C GLU A 25 -0.79 -17.58 4.95
N ASP A 26 -0.98 -18.89 4.76
CA ASP A 26 -1.38 -19.84 5.80
C ASP A 26 -0.26 -20.80 6.25
N ALA A 27 0.99 -20.59 5.85
CA ALA A 27 2.09 -21.44 6.33
C ALA A 27 2.42 -21.11 7.80
N GLU A 28 2.24 -22.09 8.71
CA GLU A 28 2.59 -21.91 10.12
C GLU A 28 4.09 -21.57 10.25
N ILE A 29 4.40 -20.58 11.08
CA ILE A 29 5.79 -20.13 11.32
C ILE A 29 6.69 -21.31 11.73
N SER A 30 6.15 -22.27 12.47
CA SER A 30 6.84 -23.49 12.89
C SER A 30 7.31 -24.35 11.71
N ASP A 31 6.53 -24.45 10.64
CA ASP A 31 6.90 -25.23 9.46
C ASP A 31 8.03 -24.56 8.68
N VAL A 32 7.97 -23.23 8.55
CA VAL A 32 9.04 -22.44 7.93
C VAL A 32 10.35 -22.58 8.71
N ILE A 33 10.29 -22.58 10.04
CA ILE A 33 11.48 -22.77 10.89
C ILE A 33 12.06 -24.17 10.72
N ASN A 34 11.22 -25.22 10.68
CA ASN A 34 11.66 -26.59 10.47
C ASN A 34 12.36 -26.75 9.11
N ASP A 35 11.79 -26.19 8.04
CA ASP A 35 12.36 -26.21 6.68
C ASP A 35 13.72 -25.50 6.58
N LEU A 36 13.93 -24.46 7.40
CA LEU A 36 15.20 -23.72 7.47
C LEU A 36 16.28 -24.45 8.28
N LEU A 37 15.88 -25.21 9.31
CA LEU A 37 16.80 -25.97 10.15
C LEU A 37 17.32 -27.22 9.44
N GLU A 38 16.47 -27.89 8.66
CA GLU A 38 16.78 -29.08 7.88
C GLU A 38 17.83 -28.79 6.76
N PRO A 39 19.02 -29.43 6.78
CA PRO A 39 20.11 -29.13 5.83
C PRO A 39 19.77 -29.40 4.37
N SER A 40 18.85 -30.34 4.11
CA SER A 40 18.42 -30.75 2.77
C SER A 40 17.51 -29.71 2.10
N THR A 41 16.69 -28.99 2.88
CA THR A 41 15.70 -28.02 2.40
C THR A 41 16.13 -26.57 2.63
N ARG A 42 17.11 -26.32 3.51
CA ARG A 42 17.55 -24.98 3.92
C ARG A 42 17.75 -24.01 2.77
N THR A 43 18.47 -24.38 1.72
CA THR A 43 18.76 -23.45 0.60
C THR A 43 17.49 -23.05 -0.15
N ILE A 44 16.56 -24.00 -0.33
CA ILE A 44 15.28 -23.76 -1.00
C ILE A 44 14.38 -22.89 -0.10
N ALA A 45 14.35 -23.19 1.20
CA ALA A 45 13.60 -22.41 2.19
C ALA A 45 14.11 -20.96 2.29
N LEU A 46 15.44 -20.75 2.27
CA LEU A 46 16.05 -19.42 2.22
C LEU A 46 15.69 -18.67 0.94
N GLN A 47 15.76 -19.33 -0.22
CA GLN A 47 15.40 -18.71 -1.49
C GLN A 47 13.93 -18.29 -1.52
N LYS A 48 13.03 -19.14 -1.00
CA LYS A 48 11.60 -18.84 -0.84
C LYS A 48 11.40 -17.64 0.09
N TYR A 49 12.06 -17.62 1.25
CA TYR A 49 11.99 -16.51 2.20
C TYR A 49 12.43 -15.18 1.57
N ILE A 50 13.57 -15.17 0.87
CA ILE A 50 14.08 -13.99 0.15
C ILE A 50 13.07 -13.53 -0.90
N SER A 51 12.55 -14.45 -1.71
CA SER A 51 11.56 -14.13 -2.75
C SER A 51 10.28 -13.52 -2.17
N VAL A 52 9.77 -14.07 -1.07
CA VAL A 52 8.59 -13.53 -0.38
C VAL A 52 8.88 -12.13 0.18
N GLY A 53 10.05 -11.94 0.82
CA GLY A 53 10.47 -10.63 1.32
C GLY A 53 10.59 -9.58 0.22
N GLU A 54 11.13 -9.97 -0.94
CA GLU A 54 11.26 -9.09 -2.11
C GLU A 54 9.90 -8.71 -2.69
N GLN A 55 8.93 -9.63 -2.70
CA GLN A 55 7.54 -9.33 -3.09
C GLN A 55 6.88 -8.32 -2.15
N PHE A 56 7.02 -8.49 -0.83
CA PHE A 56 6.49 -7.52 0.14
C PHE A 56 7.15 -6.15 -0.02
N TYR A 57 8.46 -6.11 -0.18
CA TYR A 57 9.19 -4.89 -0.43
C TYR A 57 8.69 -4.18 -1.68
N GLN A 58 8.53 -4.91 -2.80
CA GLN A 58 8.09 -4.30 -4.05
C GLN A 58 6.67 -3.73 -3.93
N ARG A 59 5.74 -4.47 -3.30
CA ARG A 59 4.37 -3.96 -3.05
C ARG A 59 4.39 -2.69 -2.19
N ALA A 60 5.18 -2.68 -1.12
CA ALA A 60 5.32 -1.52 -0.24
C ALA A 60 5.94 -0.32 -0.97
N TYR A 61 6.96 -0.57 -1.79
CA TYR A 61 7.61 0.46 -2.61
C TYR A 61 6.65 1.08 -3.62
N ASP A 62 5.86 0.26 -4.32
CA ASP A 62 4.88 0.75 -5.29
C ASP A 62 3.77 1.57 -4.60
N LEU A 63 3.34 1.14 -3.41
CA LEU A 63 2.36 1.88 -2.60
C LEU A 63 2.94 3.21 -2.10
N ASP A 64 4.16 3.21 -1.57
CA ASP A 64 4.87 4.41 -1.12
C ASP A 64 5.01 5.39 -2.28
N ALA A 65 5.39 4.94 -3.48
CA ALA A 65 5.50 5.80 -4.66
C ALA A 65 4.15 6.43 -5.08
N LYS A 66 3.02 5.78 -4.82
CA LYS A 66 1.68 6.38 -5.03
C LYS A 66 1.39 7.42 -3.94
N VAL A 67 1.52 7.04 -2.68
CA VAL A 67 1.28 7.90 -1.50
C VAL A 67 2.14 9.17 -1.55
N HIS A 68 3.42 9.00 -1.88
CA HIS A 68 4.40 10.08 -1.94
C HIS A 68 3.97 11.22 -2.87
N LYS A 69 3.30 10.90 -3.99
CA LYS A 69 2.81 11.92 -4.94
C LYS A 69 1.77 12.84 -4.29
N PHE A 70 0.92 12.31 -3.42
CA PHE A 70 -0.09 13.09 -2.71
C PHE A 70 0.52 13.85 -1.53
N GLU A 71 1.41 13.19 -0.78
CA GLU A 71 2.07 13.78 0.39
C GLU A 71 2.95 14.99 0.02
N GLN A 72 3.61 14.96 -1.14
CA GLN A 72 4.40 16.10 -1.64
C GLN A 72 3.55 17.36 -1.87
N ASN A 73 2.27 17.21 -2.22
CA ASN A 73 1.35 18.32 -2.47
C ASN A 73 0.64 18.79 -1.18
N ILE A 74 0.91 18.19 -0.02
CA ILE A 74 0.37 18.65 1.27
C ILE A 74 1.38 19.61 1.91
N HIS A 75 1.26 20.90 1.62
CA HIS A 75 2.15 21.93 2.15
C HIS A 75 1.75 22.44 3.53
N ARG A 76 0.47 22.31 3.91
CA ARG A 76 -0.07 22.79 5.18
C ARG A 76 -0.68 21.64 6.01
N PRO A 77 0.12 20.91 6.80
CA PRO A 77 -0.34 19.76 7.59
C PRO A 77 -0.99 20.16 8.93
N TYR A 78 -1.41 21.42 9.09
CA TYR A 78 -1.99 21.97 10.30
C TYR A 78 -3.16 22.88 9.97
N PHE A 79 -4.02 23.10 10.96
CA PHE A 79 -5.15 24.00 10.82
C PHE A 79 -4.71 25.47 10.68
N HIS A 80 -5.34 26.20 9.76
CA HIS A 80 -5.13 27.63 9.60
C HIS A 80 -6.41 28.30 9.08
N VAL A 81 -6.66 29.55 9.50
CA VAL A 81 -7.90 30.30 9.16
C VAL A 81 -7.96 30.68 7.67
N LYS A 82 -6.83 31.01 7.05
CA LYS A 82 -6.75 31.16 5.59
C LYS A 82 -7.09 29.85 4.90
N SER A 83 -7.86 29.94 3.82
CA SER A 83 -8.13 28.82 2.94
C SER A 83 -6.85 28.12 2.48
N LEU A 84 -6.99 26.82 2.20
CA LEU A 84 -6.03 26.05 1.44
C LEU A 84 -6.01 26.54 -0.02
N ASP A 85 -4.89 26.34 -0.70
CA ASP A 85 -4.82 26.61 -2.13
C ASP A 85 -5.55 25.52 -2.93
N ASP A 86 -5.91 25.87 -4.17
CA ASP A 86 -6.69 24.99 -5.05
C ASP A 86 -5.99 23.66 -5.34
N ASN A 87 -4.65 23.63 -5.34
CA ASN A 87 -3.90 22.39 -5.56
C ASN A 87 -4.12 21.43 -4.38
N GLN A 88 -3.98 21.92 -3.14
CA GLN A 88 -4.27 21.12 -1.95
C GLN A 88 -5.73 20.65 -1.90
N LEU A 89 -6.69 21.51 -2.24
CA LEU A 89 -8.12 21.17 -2.25
C LEU A 89 -8.48 20.13 -3.30
N HIS A 90 -7.77 20.08 -4.43
CA HIS A 90 -7.95 19.04 -5.43
C HIS A 90 -7.21 17.73 -5.07
N ASN A 91 -6.07 17.84 -4.40
CA ASN A 91 -5.24 16.71 -3.98
C ASN A 91 -5.92 15.85 -2.92
N TRP A 92 -6.60 16.46 -1.93
CA TRP A 92 -7.22 15.72 -0.83
C TRP A 92 -8.30 14.72 -1.26
N PRO A 93 -9.31 15.08 -2.07
CA PRO A 93 -10.30 14.12 -2.57
C PRO A 93 -9.66 12.96 -3.33
N GLN A 94 -8.68 13.25 -4.21
CA GLN A 94 -7.98 12.21 -4.97
C GLN A 94 -7.17 11.26 -4.08
N TYR A 95 -6.59 11.77 -3.01
CA TYR A 95 -5.86 10.96 -2.04
C TYR A 95 -6.81 10.10 -1.19
N LEU A 96 -7.98 10.63 -0.83
CA LEU A 96 -9.02 9.87 -0.14
C LEU A 96 -9.54 8.74 -1.04
N ASP A 97 -9.84 9.02 -2.32
CA ASP A 97 -10.27 7.99 -3.28
C ASP A 97 -9.26 6.84 -3.40
N LEU A 98 -7.95 7.12 -3.36
CA LEU A 98 -6.91 6.09 -3.37
C LEU A 98 -7.06 5.13 -2.20
N VAL A 99 -7.17 5.64 -0.96
CA VAL A 99 -7.24 4.80 0.23
C VAL A 99 -8.59 4.10 0.40
N GLU A 100 -9.66 4.66 -0.16
CA GLU A 100 -10.95 3.97 -0.18
C GLU A 100 -10.96 2.75 -1.09
N VAL A 101 -10.19 2.79 -2.18
CA VAL A 101 -10.08 1.71 -3.17
C VAL A 101 -9.00 0.70 -2.80
N GLU A 102 -7.80 1.16 -2.44
CA GLU A 102 -6.64 0.30 -2.21
C GLU A 102 -6.38 0.00 -0.72
N GLY A 103 -6.90 0.83 0.19
CA GLY A 103 -6.63 0.74 1.63
C GLY A 103 -7.66 -0.06 2.41
N ASP A 104 -7.28 -0.43 3.64
CA ASP A 104 -8.21 -0.95 4.63
C ASP A 104 -8.96 0.19 5.35
N PHE A 105 -9.98 -0.19 6.11
CA PHE A 105 -10.82 0.76 6.83
C PHE A 105 -10.03 1.63 7.80
N ASP A 106 -9.06 1.05 8.51
CA ASP A 106 -8.24 1.76 9.49
C ASP A 106 -7.33 2.80 8.83
N TRP A 107 -6.77 2.49 7.66
CA TRP A 107 -5.97 3.42 6.90
C TRP A 107 -6.82 4.58 6.38
N ALA A 108 -7.98 4.29 5.78
CA ALA A 108 -8.88 5.33 5.31
C ALA A 108 -9.31 6.28 6.45
N VAL A 109 -9.72 5.74 7.59
CA VAL A 109 -10.05 6.52 8.80
C VAL A 109 -8.88 7.42 9.21
N LYS A 110 -7.66 6.89 9.31
CA LYS A 110 -6.47 7.69 9.65
C LYS A 110 -6.21 8.81 8.65
N LEU A 111 -6.43 8.57 7.36
CA LEU A 111 -6.25 9.60 6.34
C LEU A 111 -7.35 10.67 6.42
N TYR A 112 -8.60 10.29 6.67
CA TYR A 112 -9.69 11.22 6.93
C TYR A 112 -9.39 12.13 8.11
N GLU A 113 -8.98 11.56 9.25
CA GLU A 113 -8.58 12.35 10.43
C GLU A 113 -7.44 13.32 10.09
N LYS A 114 -6.44 12.88 9.31
CA LYS A 114 -5.34 13.73 8.85
C LYS A 114 -5.82 14.86 7.94
N CYS A 115 -6.73 14.57 7.00
CA CYS A 115 -7.30 15.57 6.09
C CYS A 115 -8.00 16.68 6.88
N LEU A 116 -8.84 16.30 7.84
CA LEU A 116 -9.65 17.21 8.65
C LEU A 116 -8.84 18.15 9.55
N ILE A 117 -7.57 17.84 9.87
CA ILE A 117 -6.70 18.80 10.56
C ILE A 117 -6.56 20.10 9.74
N SER A 118 -6.33 19.98 8.43
CA SER A 118 -6.15 21.13 7.54
C SER A 118 -7.47 21.60 6.90
N CYS A 119 -8.40 20.66 6.72
CA CYS A 119 -9.66 20.87 6.02
C CYS A 119 -10.86 21.07 6.97
N ALA A 120 -10.64 21.37 8.25
CA ALA A 120 -11.71 21.45 9.26
C ALA A 120 -12.88 22.39 8.86
N HIS A 121 -12.61 23.52 8.20
CA HIS A 121 -13.64 24.48 7.81
C HIS A 121 -14.38 24.14 6.49
N TYR A 122 -14.13 22.97 5.91
CA TYR A 122 -14.69 22.55 4.64
C TYR A 122 -15.71 21.42 4.89
N PRO A 123 -17.03 21.71 4.98
CA PRO A 123 -18.06 20.73 5.32
C PRO A 123 -18.08 19.50 4.42
N GLU A 124 -17.68 19.66 3.16
CA GLU A 124 -17.62 18.58 2.17
C GLU A 124 -16.74 17.41 2.62
N PHE A 125 -15.60 17.67 3.28
CA PHE A 125 -14.74 16.60 3.78
C PHE A 125 -15.33 15.89 5.00
N TRP A 126 -16.04 16.61 5.87
CA TRP A 126 -16.79 16.01 6.98
C TRP A 126 -17.89 15.09 6.48
N MET A 127 -18.71 15.59 5.54
CA MET A 127 -19.80 14.80 4.98
C MET A 127 -19.28 13.58 4.21
N HIS A 128 -18.17 13.72 3.48
CA HIS A 128 -17.54 12.59 2.81
C HIS A 128 -17.08 11.53 3.81
N TYR A 129 -16.42 11.95 4.89
CA TYR A 129 -15.97 11.05 5.95
C TYR A 129 -17.12 10.29 6.63
N VAL A 130 -18.18 11.01 7.01
CA VAL A 130 -19.38 10.41 7.62
C VAL A 130 -19.97 9.36 6.69
N ASN A 131 -20.20 9.69 5.42
CA ASN A 131 -20.77 8.76 4.45
C ASN A 131 -19.88 7.53 4.24
N TYR A 132 -18.56 7.72 4.11
CA TYR A 132 -17.62 6.62 3.98
C TYR A 132 -17.68 5.70 5.21
N ALA A 133 -17.55 6.26 6.41
CA ALA A 133 -17.56 5.51 7.65
C ALA A 133 -18.88 4.74 7.85
N GLU A 134 -20.04 5.35 7.59
CA GLU A 134 -21.33 4.65 7.62
C GLU A 134 -21.40 3.50 6.62
N SER A 135 -20.93 3.72 5.38
CA SER A 135 -20.96 2.70 4.32
C SER A 135 -20.11 1.46 4.64
N LYS A 136 -19.06 1.63 5.45
CA LYS A 136 -18.19 0.55 5.94
C LYS A 136 -18.66 -0.05 7.27
N GLY A 137 -19.80 0.40 7.81
CA GLY A 137 -20.36 -0.09 9.07
C GLY A 137 -19.80 0.59 10.32
N GLY A 138 -18.94 1.61 10.18
CA GLY A 138 -18.35 2.40 11.25
C GLY A 138 -19.28 3.47 11.80
N ARG A 139 -20.49 3.09 12.24
CA ARG A 139 -21.53 4.03 12.71
C ARG A 139 -21.06 4.94 13.85
N GLU A 140 -20.30 4.41 14.80
CA GLU A 140 -19.79 5.20 15.93
C GLU A 140 -18.83 6.29 15.45
N ILE A 141 -17.92 5.93 14.52
CA ILE A 141 -16.97 6.86 13.91
C ILE A 141 -17.71 7.94 13.11
N ALA A 142 -18.71 7.56 12.33
CA ALA A 142 -19.52 8.51 11.58
C ALA A 142 -20.29 9.48 12.49
N THR A 143 -20.84 8.97 13.60
CA THR A 143 -21.57 9.79 14.57
C THR A 143 -20.63 10.78 15.26
N ASP A 144 -19.45 10.32 15.69
CA ASP A 144 -18.41 11.19 16.27
C ASP A 144 -17.97 12.29 15.29
N ALA A 145 -17.70 11.92 14.03
CA ALA A 145 -17.32 12.87 12.99
C ALA A 145 -18.41 13.94 12.78
N LEU A 146 -19.69 13.52 12.77
CA LEU A 146 -20.81 14.44 12.62
C LEU A 146 -20.94 15.37 13.84
N GLU A 147 -20.83 14.85 15.06
CA GLU A 147 -20.85 15.64 16.29
C GLU A 147 -19.73 16.68 16.30
N ARG A 148 -18.50 16.29 15.94
CA ARG A 148 -17.36 17.22 15.81
C ARG A 148 -17.62 18.30 14.76
N ALA A 149 -18.20 17.95 13.61
CA ALA A 149 -18.54 18.92 12.58
C ALA A 149 -19.52 19.99 13.12
N THR A 150 -20.49 19.62 13.94
CA THR A 150 -21.44 20.59 14.54
C THR A 150 -20.81 21.57 15.52
N HIS A 151 -19.61 21.28 16.04
CA HIS A 151 -18.88 22.21 16.89
C HIS A 151 -18.02 23.19 16.10
N ILE A 152 -17.78 22.93 14.81
CA ILE A 152 -16.98 23.78 13.93
C ILE A 152 -17.85 24.81 13.20
N PHE A 153 -19.09 24.45 12.86
CA PHE A 153 -20.05 25.28 12.11
C PHE A 153 -21.22 25.74 12.95
#